data_AF-A0A819WWI1-F1
#
_entry.id   AF-A0A819WWI1-F1
#
_cell.length_a   1.000
_cell.length_b   1.000
_cell.length_c   1.000
_cell.angle_alpha   90.00
_cell.angle_beta   90.00
_cell.angle_gamma   90.00
#
_symmetry.space_group_name_H-M   'P 1'
#
loop_
_entity.id
_entity.type
_entity.pdbx_description
1 polymer ?
#
loop_
_entity_poly.entity_id
_entity_poly.type
_entity_poly.pdbx_seq_one_letter_code
_entity_poly.pdbx_strand_id
1 'polypeptide(L)'
;MIKSNSNSERLFLNRTSEIYKCRSGDNLFLECYVRHQRIKSIAWYAKGEPVDTRGVRIWHQYEPTTGRCILYLRSVFKCDEGSYYCEATSIDNVVETLEIKLKIDNYDKYWTKIPVLYMTGHVIPGGVKQLMAASCKT
;
A
#
# COMPACT_ATOMS: atom_id res chain seq x y z
N MET A 1 -32.62 26.61 -13.30
CA MET A 1 -31.32 26.50 -12.61
C MET A 1 -30.90 25.04 -12.61
N ILE A 2 -29.97 24.68 -13.47
CA ILE A 2 -29.47 23.31 -13.62
C ILE A 2 -28.58 23.05 -12.41
N LYS A 3 -28.96 22.12 -11.53
CA LYS A 3 -28.06 21.60 -10.50
C LYS A 3 -26.95 20.86 -11.23
N SER A 4 -25.80 21.49 -11.39
CA SER A 4 -24.58 20.87 -11.88
C SER A 4 -24.24 19.69 -10.97
N ASN A 5 -24.43 18.49 -11.51
CA ASN A 5 -24.18 17.22 -10.85
C ASN A 5 -22.66 17.09 -10.64
N SER A 6 -22.19 17.27 -9.40
CA SER A 6 -20.77 17.34 -9.01
C SER A 6 -20.04 15.99 -9.06
N ASN A 7 -20.31 15.16 -10.07
CA ASN A 7 -19.68 13.85 -10.27
C ASN A 7 -18.95 13.71 -11.62
N SER A 8 -18.95 14.77 -12.45
CA SER A 8 -18.42 14.75 -13.83
C SER A 8 -16.91 15.01 -13.95
N GLU A 9 -16.22 15.39 -12.87
CA GLU A 9 -14.81 15.84 -12.94
C GLU A 9 -13.81 14.94 -12.18
N ARG A 10 -14.30 13.90 -11.47
CA ARG A 10 -13.41 13.01 -10.72
C ARG A 10 -12.64 12.07 -11.64
N LEU A 11 -11.33 11.97 -11.46
CA LEU A 11 -10.46 11.04 -12.15
C LEU A 11 -10.61 9.63 -11.60
N PHE A 12 -10.76 9.47 -10.28
CA PHE A 12 -11.00 8.15 -9.68
C PHE A 12 -12.47 7.72 -9.77
N LEU A 13 -12.69 6.53 -10.32
CA LEU A 13 -14.01 5.92 -10.48
C LEU A 13 -14.53 5.32 -9.17
N ASN A 14 -13.61 4.78 -8.36
CA ASN A 14 -13.94 4.04 -7.15
C ASN A 14 -13.21 4.72 -5.99
N ARG A 15 -13.91 5.03 -4.89
CA ARG A 15 -13.26 5.16 -3.59
C ARG A 15 -13.07 3.73 -3.09
N THR A 16 -11.87 3.17 -3.21
CA THR A 16 -11.54 1.91 -2.53
C THR A 16 -11.81 2.05 -1.04
N SER A 17 -12.02 0.93 -0.33
CA SER A 17 -12.31 0.97 1.11
C SER A 17 -11.27 1.82 1.83
N GLU A 18 -11.72 2.80 2.61
CA GLU A 18 -10.84 3.78 3.28
C GLU A 18 -9.78 3.11 4.15
N ILE A 19 -10.04 1.88 4.61
CA ILE A 19 -9.13 1.06 5.38
C ILE A 19 -9.05 -0.36 4.80
N TYR A 20 -7.88 -0.74 4.31
CA TYR A 20 -7.54 -2.11 3.94
C TYR A 20 -6.98 -2.85 5.15
N LYS A 21 -7.49 -4.05 5.46
CA LYS A 21 -7.01 -4.88 6.57
C LYS A 21 -6.37 -6.16 6.07
N CYS A 22 -5.19 -6.52 6.57
CA CYS A 22 -4.52 -7.77 6.26
C CYS A 22 -3.64 -8.27 7.42
N ARG A 23 -3.02 -9.44 7.26
CA ARG A 23 -2.14 -10.04 8.27
C ARG A 23 -0.68 -9.81 7.93
N SER A 24 0.17 -9.87 8.96
CA SER A 24 1.60 -9.83 8.75
C SER A 24 2.08 -11.04 7.95
N GLY A 25 2.93 -10.81 6.96
CA GLY A 25 3.45 -11.81 6.02
C GLY A 25 2.65 -11.95 4.73
N ASP A 26 1.47 -11.32 4.63
CA ASP A 26 0.65 -11.41 3.43
C ASP A 26 1.27 -10.63 2.25
N ASN A 27 0.94 -11.06 1.03
CA ASN A 27 1.13 -10.26 -0.17
C ASN A 27 -0.16 -9.49 -0.44
N LEU A 28 -0.04 -8.18 -0.61
CA LEU A 28 -1.13 -7.25 -0.70
C LEU A 28 -1.16 -6.55 -2.07
N PHE A 29 -2.36 -6.31 -2.57
CA PHE A 29 -2.62 -5.52 -3.77
C PHE A 29 -3.62 -4.42 -3.42
N LEU A 30 -3.17 -3.16 -3.42
CA LEU A 30 -4.05 -2.01 -3.31
C LEU A 30 -4.45 -1.58 -4.72
N GLU A 31 -5.72 -1.81 -5.05
CA GLU A 31 -6.26 -1.56 -6.37
C GLU A 31 -7.13 -0.30 -6.37
N CYS A 32 -7.08 0.47 -7.44
CA CYS A 32 -8.09 1.50 -7.72
C CYS A 32 -8.27 1.67 -9.23
N TYR A 33 -9.31 2.41 -9.61
CA TYR A 33 -9.70 2.60 -11.00
C TYR A 33 -9.84 4.08 -11.32
N VAL A 34 -9.33 4.46 -12.49
CA VAL A 34 -9.39 5.83 -13.01
C VAL A 34 -10.14 5.90 -14.33
N ARG A 35 -10.64 7.10 -14.67
CA ARG A 35 -11.22 7.43 -15.98
C ARG A 35 -10.14 7.47 -17.06
N HIS A 36 -9.69 6.29 -17.47
CA HIS A 36 -8.51 6.06 -18.30
C HIS A 36 -8.39 6.95 -19.55
N GLN A 37 -9.50 7.30 -20.20
CA GLN A 37 -9.53 8.15 -21.41
C GLN A 37 -8.87 9.53 -21.21
N ARG A 38 -8.80 10.03 -19.98
CA ARG A 38 -8.26 11.35 -19.65
C ARG A 38 -6.92 11.28 -18.91
N ILE A 39 -6.37 10.10 -18.65
CA ILE A 39 -5.21 9.95 -17.75
C ILE A 39 -3.90 10.07 -18.53
N LYS A 40 -3.06 11.00 -18.07
CA LYS A 40 -1.70 11.21 -18.56
C LYS A 40 -0.69 10.37 -17.79
N SER A 41 -0.80 10.33 -16.47
CA SER A 41 0.13 9.59 -15.61
C SER A 41 -0.51 9.16 -14.30
N ILE A 42 0.02 8.06 -13.74
CA ILE A 42 -0.30 7.53 -12.43
C ILE A 42 0.99 7.44 -11.62
N ALA A 43 0.95 7.95 -10.39
CA ALA A 43 2.01 7.82 -9.40
C ALA A 43 1.46 7.24 -8.11
N TRP A 44 2.31 6.50 -7.38
CA TRP A 44 1.98 5.99 -6.06
C TRP A 44 2.97 6.49 -5.03
N TYR A 45 2.46 6.78 -3.83
CA TYR A 45 3.27 7.21 -2.70
C TYR A 45 3.00 6.32 -1.50
N ALA A 46 4.07 5.89 -0.84
CA ALA A 46 4.04 5.10 0.38
C ALA A 46 4.68 5.93 1.50
N LYS A 47 3.92 6.29 2.53
CA LYS A 47 4.42 7.11 3.67
C LYS A 47 5.09 8.43 3.23
N GLY A 48 4.62 9.02 2.14
CA GLY A 48 5.15 10.27 1.58
C GLY A 48 6.23 10.08 0.51
N GLU A 49 6.78 8.89 0.35
CA GLU A 49 7.83 8.62 -0.64
C GLU A 49 7.25 8.03 -1.94
N PRO A 50 7.75 8.44 -3.12
CA PRO A 50 7.31 7.87 -4.39
C PRO A 50 7.71 6.39 -4.49
N VAL A 51 6.79 5.59 -5.02
CA VAL A 51 7.01 4.15 -5.26
C VAL A 51 7.49 3.95 -6.69
N ASP A 52 8.54 3.16 -6.89
CA ASP A 52 9.02 2.77 -8.21
C ASP A 52 8.18 1.62 -8.82
N THR A 53 7.99 1.65 -10.13
CA THR A 53 7.45 0.52 -10.93
C THR A 53 8.25 -0.78 -10.84
N ARG A 54 9.54 -0.74 -10.46
CA ARG A 54 10.47 -1.88 -10.43
C ARG A 54 11.00 -2.24 -9.03
N GLY A 55 10.32 -1.78 -7.98
CA GLY A 55 10.70 -2.11 -6.61
C GLY A 55 10.58 -3.62 -6.30
N VAL A 56 11.45 -4.11 -5.41
CA VAL A 56 11.52 -5.54 -5.05
C VAL A 56 10.39 -5.95 -4.09
N ARG A 57 10.04 -5.05 -3.17
CA ARG A 57 9.04 -5.31 -2.11
C ARG A 57 7.76 -4.52 -2.32
N ILE A 58 7.88 -3.27 -2.75
CA ILE A 58 6.75 -2.40 -3.07
C ILE A 58 6.96 -1.87 -4.48
N TRP A 59 5.99 -2.07 -5.35
CA TRP A 59 6.01 -1.53 -6.71
C TRP A 59 4.60 -1.29 -7.21
N HIS A 60 4.43 -0.51 -8.27
CA HIS A 60 3.11 -0.26 -8.85
C HIS A 60 3.04 -0.59 -10.35
N GLN A 61 1.82 -0.87 -10.80
CA GLN A 61 1.50 -1.08 -12.21
C GLN A 61 0.25 -0.27 -12.57
N TYR A 62 0.21 0.23 -13.80
CA TYR A 62 -0.94 0.90 -14.38
C TYR A 62 -1.28 0.26 -15.73
N GLU A 63 -2.57 -0.04 -15.94
CA GLU A 63 -3.10 -0.54 -17.21
C GLU A 63 -3.90 0.58 -17.91
N PRO A 64 -3.34 1.25 -18.93
CA PRO A 64 -3.96 2.40 -19.59
C PRO A 64 -5.27 2.07 -20.32
N THR A 65 -5.48 0.83 -20.74
CA THR A 65 -6.70 0.44 -21.47
C THR A 65 -7.91 0.27 -20.56
N THR A 66 -7.69 -0.16 -19.32
CA THR A 66 -8.76 -0.44 -18.35
C THR A 66 -8.87 0.63 -17.26
N GLY A 67 -7.82 1.44 -17.07
CA GLY A 67 -7.75 2.38 -15.95
C GLY A 67 -7.42 1.73 -14.61
N ARG A 68 -7.00 0.46 -14.62
CA ARG A 68 -6.66 -0.27 -13.40
C ARG A 68 -5.28 0.16 -12.90
N CYS A 69 -5.22 0.61 -11.66
CA CYS A 69 -4.00 1.05 -10.97
C CYS A 69 -3.78 0.13 -9.77
N ILE A 70 -2.61 -0.51 -9.66
CA ILE A 70 -2.33 -1.48 -8.60
C ILE A 70 -1.00 -1.13 -7.94
N LEU A 71 -1.01 -1.04 -6.62
CA LEU A 71 0.18 -1.06 -5.78
C LEU A 71 0.34 -2.46 -5.18
N TYR A 72 1.51 -3.04 -5.39
CA TYR A 72 1.91 -4.35 -4.87
C TYR A 72 2.75 -4.15 -3.63
N LEU A 73 2.45 -4.89 -2.56
CA LEU A 73 3.29 -4.97 -1.37
C LEU A 73 3.52 -6.44 -1.04
N ARG A 74 4.79 -6.87 -1.07
CA ARG A 74 5.20 -8.23 -0.72
C ARG A 74 5.57 -8.32 0.77
N SER A 75 5.10 -9.38 1.42
CA SER A 75 5.40 -9.70 2.82
C SER A 75 5.21 -8.47 3.74
N VAL A 76 3.97 -8.03 3.90
CA VAL A 76 3.68 -6.84 4.72
C VAL A 76 3.92 -7.10 6.20
N PHE A 77 4.44 -6.11 6.92
CA PHE A 77 4.68 -6.16 8.37
C PHE A 77 4.05 -4.97 9.06
N LYS A 78 3.89 -5.03 10.39
CA LYS A 78 3.23 -3.97 11.17
C LYS A 78 3.75 -2.56 10.89
N CYS A 79 5.04 -2.44 10.53
CA CYS A 79 5.62 -1.15 10.24
C CYS A 79 5.22 -0.57 8.87
N ASP A 80 4.68 -1.38 7.95
CA ASP A 80 4.09 -0.93 6.68
C ASP A 80 2.70 -0.31 6.85
N GLU A 81 2.12 -0.45 8.05
CA GLU A 81 0.89 0.25 8.40
C GLU A 81 1.02 1.76 8.14
N GLY A 82 0.02 2.35 7.51
CA GLY A 82 0.05 3.77 7.17
C GLY A 82 -0.87 4.13 6.00
N SER A 83 -0.71 5.36 5.53
CA SER A 83 -1.44 5.88 4.36
C SER A 83 -0.61 5.72 3.09
N TYR A 84 -1.27 5.21 2.07
CA TYR A 84 -0.78 5.10 0.71
C TYR A 84 -1.62 6.00 -0.18
N TYR A 85 -0.99 6.61 -1.18
CA TYR A 85 -1.67 7.55 -2.06
C TYR A 85 -1.49 7.13 -3.51
N CYS A 86 -2.60 7.04 -4.24
CA CYS A 86 -2.56 6.99 -5.69
C CYS A 86 -2.85 8.40 -6.21
N GLU A 87 -1.96 8.93 -7.03
CA GLU A 87 -2.11 10.22 -7.68
C GLU A 87 -2.37 10.00 -9.17
N ALA A 88 -3.46 10.55 -9.67
CA ALA A 88 -3.81 10.52 -11.07
C ALA A 88 -3.72 11.93 -11.65
N THR A 89 -2.97 12.07 -12.75
CA THR A 89 -2.87 13.33 -13.49
C THR A 89 -3.63 13.20 -14.81
N SER A 90 -4.55 14.11 -15.06
CA SER A 90 -5.29 14.23 -16.32
C SER A 90 -4.41 14.81 -17.44
N ILE A 91 -4.83 14.62 -18.68
CA ILE A 91 -4.29 15.31 -19.87
C ILE A 91 -4.37 16.83 -19.75
N ASP A 92 -5.33 17.35 -18.99
CA ASP A 92 -5.48 18.79 -18.69
C ASP A 92 -4.63 19.25 -17.49
N ASN A 93 -3.75 18.38 -16.98
CA ASN A 93 -2.94 18.59 -15.77
C ASN A 93 -3.75 18.81 -14.48
N VAL A 94 -5.01 18.37 -14.45
CA VAL A 94 -5.77 18.22 -13.20
C VAL A 94 -5.21 17.02 -12.44
N VAL A 95 -4.91 17.22 -11.15
CA VAL A 95 -4.41 16.16 -10.26
C VAL A 95 -5.47 15.81 -9.24
N GLU A 96 -5.79 14.51 -9.12
CA GLU A 96 -6.59 13.98 -8.02
C GLU A 96 -5.76 12.94 -7.26
N THR A 97 -5.95 12.87 -5.94
CA THR A 97 -5.27 11.90 -5.08
C THR A 97 -6.29 11.06 -4.33
N LEU A 98 -6.05 9.75 -4.27
CA LEU A 98 -6.84 8.80 -3.51
C LEU A 98 -5.99 8.25 -2.35
N GLU A 99 -6.41 8.49 -1.11
CA GLU A 99 -5.81 7.91 0.09
C GLU A 99 -6.36 6.50 0.34
N ILE A 100 -5.46 5.56 0.65
CA ILE A 100 -5.77 4.20 1.08
C ILE A 100 -5.02 3.94 2.38
N LYS A 101 -5.75 3.66 3.47
CA LYS A 101 -5.12 3.35 4.76
C LYS A 101 -4.92 1.84 4.88
N LEU A 102 -3.69 1.41 5.05
CA LEU A 102 -3.38 0.03 5.39
C LEU A 102 -3.40 -0.14 6.90
N LYS A 103 -4.10 -1.16 7.40
CA LYS A 103 -4.07 -1.63 8.78
C LYS A 103 -3.69 -3.11 8.81
N ILE A 104 -2.70 -3.44 9.63
CA ILE A 104 -2.21 -4.82 9.73
C ILE A 104 -2.65 -5.36 11.09
N ASP A 105 -3.56 -6.33 11.05
CA ASP A 105 -4.03 -7.04 12.22
C ASP A 105 -2.89 -7.93 12.71
N ASN A 106 -2.40 -7.63 13.92
CA ASN A 106 -1.38 -8.46 14.54
C ASN A 106 -2.07 -9.69 15.17
N TYR A 107 -1.92 -10.84 14.54
CA TYR A 107 -2.07 -12.13 15.21
C TYR A 107 -0.86 -12.97 14.85
N ASP A 108 0.22 -12.79 15.61
CA ASP A 108 1.50 -13.50 15.61
C ASP A 108 1.34 -15.03 15.81
N LYS A 109 0.59 -15.73 14.95
CA LYS A 109 0.36 -17.19 15.05
C LYS A 109 1.57 -18.02 14.56
N TYR A 110 2.52 -17.38 13.88
CA TYR A 110 3.77 -17.98 13.43
C TYR A 110 4.90 -17.86 14.47
N TRP A 111 4.89 -16.82 15.31
CA TRP A 111 5.91 -16.64 16.36
C TRP A 111 5.64 -17.47 17.62
N THR A 112 4.38 -17.83 17.91
CA THR A 112 4.04 -18.77 18.99
C THR A 112 4.36 -20.23 18.66
N LYS A 113 4.72 -20.53 17.41
CA LYS A 113 5.03 -21.89 16.95
C LYS A 113 6.50 -22.14 16.71
N ILE A 114 7.36 -21.14 16.92
CA ILE A 114 8.78 -21.39 16.87
C ILE A 114 9.16 -22.15 18.15
N PRO A 115 9.50 -23.44 18.06
CA PRO A 115 9.87 -24.18 19.25
C PRO A 115 11.17 -23.55 19.77
N VAL A 116 11.16 -23.18 21.04
CA VAL A 116 12.13 -23.39 22.13
C VAL A 116 13.51 -24.04 21.84
N LEU A 117 13.81 -24.54 20.64
CA LEU A 117 15.03 -25.20 20.22
C LEU A 117 16.27 -24.28 20.21
N TYR A 118 16.10 -22.96 20.30
CA TYR A 118 17.23 -22.02 20.48
C TYR A 118 17.54 -21.72 21.95
N MET A 119 16.82 -22.34 22.90
CA MET A 119 16.99 -22.07 24.33
C MET A 119 18.17 -22.82 24.97
N THR A 120 18.98 -23.59 24.22
CA THR A 120 20.30 -23.99 24.73
C THR A 120 21.30 -22.85 24.50
N GLY A 121 21.14 -21.81 25.32
CA GLY A 121 22.29 -21.33 26.07
C GLY A 121 22.97 -20.03 25.63
N HIS A 122 22.25 -18.98 25.20
CA HIS A 122 22.65 -17.59 25.52
C HIS A 122 21.44 -16.65 25.35
N VAL A 123 20.86 -16.26 26.48
CA VAL A 123 19.83 -15.21 26.56
C VAL A 123 20.52 -13.87 26.26
N ILE A 124 20.17 -13.21 25.17
CA ILE A 124 20.46 -11.77 25.01
C ILE A 124 19.26 -11.03 25.62
N PRO A 125 19.38 -10.40 26.80
CA PRO A 125 18.32 -9.54 27.29
C PRO A 125 18.28 -8.30 26.38
N GLY A 126 17.25 -8.22 25.52
CA GLY A 126 17.00 -7.05 24.67
C GLY A 126 17.12 -7.24 23.15
N GLY A 127 17.45 -8.42 22.64
CA GLY A 127 17.79 -8.59 21.21
C GLY A 127 16.63 -8.66 20.21
N VAL A 128 15.41 -9.05 20.61
CA VAL A 128 14.31 -9.32 19.67
C VAL A 128 13.58 -8.06 19.17
N LYS A 129 13.57 -6.97 19.95
CA LYS A 129 13.06 -5.68 19.46
C LYS A 129 13.97 -5.08 18.37
N GLN A 130 15.25 -5.46 18.35
CA GLN A 130 16.24 -4.92 17.41
C GLN A 130 16.04 -5.42 15.96
N LEU A 131 15.59 -6.67 15.79
CA LEU A 131 15.39 -7.28 14.46
C LEU A 131 14.09 -6.82 13.76
N MET A 132 13.01 -6.57 14.51
CA MET A 132 11.78 -5.97 13.95
C MET A 132 12.06 -4.57 13.37
N ALA A 133 12.95 -3.81 14.00
CA ALA A 133 13.41 -2.52 13.50
C ALA A 133 14.33 -2.65 12.27
N ALA A 134 15.03 -3.78 12.10
CA ALA A 134 15.90 -4.04 10.95
C ALA A 134 15.10 -4.33 9.68
N SER A 135 14.02 -5.11 9.75
CA SER A 135 13.17 -5.38 8.56
C SER A 135 12.34 -4.17 8.10
N CYS A 136 12.17 -3.16 8.96
CA CYS A 136 11.56 -1.89 8.57
C CYS A 136 12.56 -0.88 7.98
N LYS A 137 13.85 -1.26 7.93
CA LYS A 137 14.94 -0.46 7.39
C LYS A 137 15.65 -1.25 6.29
N THR A 138 14.98 -1.49 5.17
CA THR A 138 15.63 -1.75 3.87
C THR A 138 14.66 -1.47 2.74
#